data_AF-A0A928AT36-F1
#
_entry.id   AF-A0A928AT36-F1
#
_cell.length_a   1.000
_cell.length_b   1.000
_cell.length_c   1.000
_cell.angle_alpha   90.00
_cell.angle_beta   90.00
_cell.angle_gamma   90.00
#
_symmetry.space_group_name_H-M   'P 1'
#
loop_
_entity.id
_entity.type
_entity.pdbx_description
1 polymer ?
#
loop_
_entity_poly.entity_id
_entity_poly.type
_entity_poly.pdbx_seq_one_letter_code
_entity_poly.pdbx_strand_id
1 'polypeptide(L)'
;MKRVYIYAIIALMAITTGCGSNSEKKNNNKAQTTAQTTKSDKSNIERPTALDEALASSPREAELRALLESTPQAERADMEYLLINMMASDRDNMDLALLKENVTYAHKARTTFSWAKAVPEDVYQRDVLPFHVVDEVRDSWRKELYELFAPLVKDCTTMYEAICAVNANIPRVTGVDYNTKREKTNQSPRESMRQGMASCTGLSILLVDAYRAVGIPARFVGTASWHDNRGNHSWTEVWLDGEWRVTEYYFPSQLDHLWFMADASKATVDNRTYAIYAVRFGAADDWFPMVWADGDVEGRSVDELPRNYGAENVTQRYIDLAYDQYTRHLEAGTHTFLRIAGYKQQGKTEHSEDRVAMGVDVFRGTEQMGGGLTAGEHRDMNDLFSVLLPKNTEYELRYYTVDGELRTMNVALGEEPVTVEIYQQ
;
A
#
# COMPACT_ATOMS: atom_id res chain seq x y z
N MET A 1 19.57 -34.34 -36.26
CA MET A 1 20.17 -33.12 -36.83
C MET A 1 19.18 -31.97 -36.67
N LYS A 2 19.53 -30.95 -35.85
CA LYS A 2 19.13 -29.51 -35.90
C LYS A 2 17.62 -29.17 -35.80
N ARG A 3 17.11 -28.20 -35.01
CA ARG A 3 17.57 -27.04 -34.19
C ARG A 3 16.32 -26.61 -33.36
N VAL A 4 16.33 -26.47 -32.03
CA VAL A 4 16.69 -25.32 -31.16
C VAL A 4 16.31 -23.93 -31.72
N TYR A 5 15.36 -23.25 -31.08
CA TYR A 5 15.17 -21.79 -31.15
C TYR A 5 15.12 -21.22 -29.73
N ILE A 6 16.15 -20.45 -29.39
CA ILE A 6 16.25 -19.56 -28.23
C ILE A 6 16.17 -18.14 -28.80
N TYR A 7 15.27 -17.31 -28.30
CA TYR A 7 15.22 -15.88 -28.63
C TYR A 7 16.07 -15.11 -27.62
N ALA A 8 17.10 -14.43 -28.14
CA ALA A 8 17.84 -13.38 -27.45
C ALA A 8 17.73 -12.10 -28.28
N ILE A 9 17.29 -11.01 -27.66
CA ILE A 9 17.26 -9.66 -28.24
C ILE A 9 18.37 -8.86 -27.57
N ILE A 10 19.41 -8.51 -28.34
CA ILE A 10 20.38 -7.45 -28.01
C ILE A 10 20.43 -6.54 -29.25
N ALA A 11 20.07 -5.28 -29.08
CA ALA A 11 20.27 -4.23 -30.07
C ALA A 11 21.42 -3.31 -29.63
N LEU A 12 22.36 -3.14 -30.56
CA LEU A 12 23.57 -2.31 -30.49
C LEU A 12 23.22 -0.84 -30.80
N MET A 13 23.81 0.13 -30.10
CA MET A 13 24.22 1.42 -30.68
C MET A 13 25.45 1.99 -29.95
N ALA A 14 26.61 1.97 -30.62
CA ALA A 14 27.61 3.04 -30.57
C ALA A 14 27.28 3.97 -31.76
N ILE A 15 27.68 5.24 -31.88
CA ILE A 15 29.01 5.89 -31.98
C ILE A 15 28.67 7.42 -31.91
N THR A 16 29.39 8.41 -31.34
CA THR A 16 30.65 9.04 -31.78
C THR A 16 30.91 10.30 -30.93
N THR A 17 32.18 10.56 -30.65
CA THR A 17 32.77 11.84 -30.21
C THR A 17 32.89 12.86 -31.34
N GLY A 18 32.82 14.16 -31.05
CA GLY A 18 33.24 15.22 -31.97
C GLY A 18 33.21 16.63 -31.38
N CYS A 19 34.39 17.24 -31.18
CA CYS A 19 34.59 18.66 -30.89
C CYS A 19 34.11 19.57 -32.04
N GLY A 20 33.68 20.78 -31.70
CA GLY A 20 33.48 21.86 -32.67
C GLY A 20 33.07 23.18 -32.01
N SER A 21 34.03 24.09 -31.90
CA SER A 21 33.84 25.51 -31.55
C SER A 21 33.04 26.25 -32.63
N ASN A 22 32.11 27.13 -32.24
CA ASN A 22 32.08 28.46 -32.84
C ASN A 22 31.25 29.47 -32.03
N SER A 23 31.79 30.69 -32.06
CA SER A 23 31.30 31.93 -31.48
C SER A 23 29.93 32.38 -31.97
N GLU A 24 29.13 33.01 -31.11
CA GLU A 24 28.19 34.04 -31.56
C GLU A 24 27.88 35.12 -30.52
N LYS A 25 28.42 36.31 -30.83
CA LYS A 25 27.86 37.67 -30.77
C LYS A 25 26.95 38.08 -29.60
N LYS A 26 27.55 39.01 -28.82
CA LYS A 26 26.93 40.14 -28.12
C LYS A 26 25.72 40.73 -28.88
N ASN A 27 24.66 41.02 -28.14
CA ASN A 27 23.85 42.20 -28.42
C ASN A 27 23.46 42.92 -27.13
N ASN A 28 23.97 44.14 -27.03
CA ASN A 28 23.57 45.17 -26.07
C ASN A 28 22.17 45.65 -26.42
N ASN A 29 21.32 45.91 -25.41
CA ASN A 29 20.43 47.04 -25.48
C ASN A 29 20.27 47.68 -24.10
N LYS A 30 20.88 48.88 -23.98
CA LYS A 30 20.59 49.89 -22.98
C LYS A 30 19.36 50.68 -23.46
N ALA A 31 18.35 50.81 -22.63
CA ALA A 31 17.42 51.95 -22.65
C ALA A 31 17.14 52.29 -21.17
N GLN A 32 17.89 53.24 -20.63
CA GLN A 32 17.46 54.63 -20.41
C GLN A 32 16.30 54.75 -19.42
N THR A 33 16.72 54.98 -18.19
CA THR A 33 15.98 55.50 -17.05
C THR A 33 15.47 56.91 -17.36
N THR A 34 14.16 57.13 -17.23
CA THR A 34 13.61 58.46 -16.95
C THR A 34 12.63 58.31 -15.81
N ALA A 35 12.99 58.90 -14.67
CA ALA A 35 12.19 58.90 -13.47
C ALA A 35 10.93 59.75 -13.64
N GLN A 36 9.77 59.17 -13.34
CA GLN A 36 8.61 59.93 -12.86
C GLN A 36 8.18 59.32 -11.53
N THR A 37 8.49 60.06 -10.48
CA THR A 37 7.96 59.91 -9.12
C THR A 37 6.44 59.97 -9.13
N THR A 38 5.80 58.83 -8.89
CA THR A 38 4.44 58.77 -8.36
C THR A 38 4.49 58.12 -6.98
N LYS A 39 3.78 58.76 -6.05
CA LYS A 39 3.77 58.49 -4.61
C LYS A 39 3.44 57.02 -4.34
N SER A 40 4.22 56.41 -3.46
CA SER A 40 3.99 55.08 -2.91
C SER A 40 2.70 55.07 -2.10
N ASP A 41 1.67 54.43 -2.64
CA ASP A 41 0.58 53.88 -1.83
C ASP A 41 1.08 52.54 -1.28
N LYS A 42 1.51 52.54 0.00
CA LYS A 42 1.90 51.32 0.70
C LYS A 42 0.66 50.69 1.32
N SER A 43 -0.19 50.09 0.51
CA SER A 43 -1.02 48.96 0.97
C SER A 43 -0.19 47.70 0.78
N ASN A 44 0.57 47.32 1.80
CA ASN A 44 1.18 46.00 1.86
C ASN A 44 0.02 45.01 2.13
N ILE A 45 -0.68 44.61 1.07
CA ILE A 45 -1.65 43.52 1.15
C ILE A 45 -0.80 42.26 1.33
N GLU A 46 -0.53 41.89 2.59
CA GLU A 46 -0.03 40.57 2.91
C GLU A 46 -1.02 39.56 2.31
N ARG A 47 -0.54 38.79 1.34
CA ARG A 47 -1.32 37.67 0.81
C ARG A 47 -1.55 36.70 1.97
N PRO A 48 -2.79 36.22 2.19
CA PRO A 48 -3.07 35.22 3.21
C PRO A 48 -2.10 34.05 3.09
N THR A 49 -1.60 33.55 4.23
CA THR A 49 -0.81 32.32 4.23
C THR A 49 -1.69 31.14 3.84
N ALA A 50 -1.12 30.03 3.37
CA ALA A 50 -1.90 28.82 3.07
C ALA A 50 -2.75 28.39 4.28
N LEU A 51 -2.26 28.61 5.50
CA LEU A 51 -3.01 28.38 6.72
C LEU A 51 -4.20 29.33 6.84
N ASP A 52 -4.03 30.63 6.62
CA ASP A 52 -5.14 31.59 6.69
C ASP A 52 -6.22 31.29 5.65
N GLU A 53 -5.84 30.90 4.43
CA GLU A 53 -6.79 30.47 3.39
C GLU A 53 -7.56 29.21 3.84
N ALA A 54 -6.83 28.24 4.40
CA ALA A 54 -7.41 26.99 4.86
C ALA A 54 -8.36 27.23 6.04
N LEU A 55 -8.05 28.14 6.97
CA LEU A 55 -8.91 28.49 8.11
C LEU A 55 -10.16 29.28 7.67
N ALA A 56 -9.98 30.29 6.81
CA ALA A 56 -11.07 31.14 6.33
C ALA A 56 -12.06 30.41 5.42
N SER A 57 -11.68 29.26 4.84
CA SER A 57 -12.58 28.43 4.03
C SER A 57 -13.55 27.58 4.85
N SER A 58 -13.37 27.48 6.17
CA SER A 58 -14.25 26.70 7.06
C SER A 58 -15.31 27.58 7.73
N PRO A 59 -16.55 27.09 7.91
CA PRO A 59 -17.55 27.78 8.74
C PRO A 59 -17.15 27.85 10.22
N ARG A 60 -16.09 27.14 10.65
CA ARG A 60 -15.59 27.09 12.03
C ARG A 60 -14.25 27.80 12.23
N GLU A 61 -13.92 28.78 11.37
CA GLU A 61 -12.65 29.53 11.42
C GLU A 61 -12.22 29.93 12.84
N ALA A 62 -13.12 30.53 13.62
CA ALA A 62 -12.81 31.01 14.97
C ALA A 62 -12.42 29.87 15.94
N GLU A 63 -13.10 28.72 15.85
CA GLU A 63 -12.77 27.55 16.69
C GLU A 63 -11.42 26.94 16.29
N LEU A 64 -11.13 26.89 14.98
CA LEU A 64 -9.85 26.38 14.47
C LEU A 64 -8.67 27.28 14.85
N ARG A 65 -8.86 28.62 14.82
CA ARG A 65 -7.87 29.58 15.31
C ARG A 65 -7.64 29.41 16.82
N ALA A 66 -8.70 29.28 17.61
CA ALA A 66 -8.58 29.03 19.05
C ALA A 66 -7.88 27.68 19.36
N LEU A 67 -8.15 26.63 18.57
CA LEU A 67 -7.45 25.35 18.66
C LEU A 67 -5.95 25.55 18.44
N LEU A 68 -5.56 26.25 17.37
CA LEU A 68 -4.15 26.51 17.04
C LEU A 68 -3.45 27.35 18.12
N GLU A 69 -4.10 28.38 18.65
CA GLU A 69 -3.59 29.20 19.74
C GLU A 69 -3.36 28.37 21.02
N SER A 70 -4.30 27.48 21.35
CA SER A 70 -4.23 26.59 22.52
C SER A 70 -3.33 25.37 22.33
N THR A 71 -2.85 25.11 21.10
CA THR A 71 -1.95 24.00 20.79
C THR A 71 -0.55 24.32 21.34
N PRO A 72 0.09 23.37 22.08
CA PRO A 72 1.44 23.56 22.60
C PRO A 72 2.43 23.95 21.50
N GLN A 73 3.41 24.81 21.82
CA GLN A 73 4.35 25.32 20.83
C GLN A 73 5.10 24.19 20.07
N ALA A 74 5.44 23.11 20.76
CA ALA A 74 6.13 21.95 20.16
C ALA A 74 5.24 21.13 19.20
N GLU A 75 3.92 21.27 19.29
CA GLU A 75 2.90 20.57 18.50
C GLU A 75 2.29 21.46 17.41
N ARG A 76 2.61 22.75 17.40
CA ARG A 76 1.95 23.74 16.55
C ARG A 76 2.17 23.46 15.06
N ALA A 77 3.39 23.09 14.66
CA ALA A 77 3.69 22.77 13.26
C ALA A 77 2.86 21.57 12.75
N ASP A 78 2.64 20.56 13.60
CA ASP A 78 1.83 19.39 13.28
C ASP A 78 0.36 19.78 13.10
N MET A 79 -0.17 20.60 14.01
CA MET A 79 -1.53 21.13 13.90
C MET A 79 -1.71 21.99 12.64
N GLU A 80 -0.78 22.90 12.36
CA GLU A 80 -0.81 23.72 11.14
C GLU A 80 -0.78 22.85 9.88
N TYR A 81 0.07 21.83 9.84
CA TYR A 81 0.16 20.91 8.71
C TYR A 81 -1.17 20.19 8.46
N LEU A 82 -1.79 19.63 9.51
CA LEU A 82 -3.10 18.97 9.39
C LEU A 82 -4.17 19.97 8.95
N LEU A 83 -4.22 21.16 9.56
CA LEU A 83 -5.17 22.19 9.18
C LEU A 83 -4.96 22.64 7.74
N ILE A 84 -3.75 22.67 7.18
CA ILE A 84 -3.57 23.02 5.77
C ILE A 84 -4.04 21.88 4.85
N ASN A 85 -3.73 20.62 5.19
CA ASN A 85 -3.80 19.51 4.26
C ASN A 85 -5.02 18.59 4.40
N MET A 86 -5.77 18.66 5.52
CA MET A 86 -6.97 17.85 5.70
C MET A 86 -8.13 18.31 4.80
N MET A 87 -9.03 17.38 4.49
CA MET A 87 -10.21 17.65 3.69
C MET A 87 -11.12 18.71 4.33
N ALA A 88 -11.83 19.46 3.49
CA ALA A 88 -12.80 20.46 3.97
C ALA A 88 -13.88 19.82 4.87
N SER A 89 -14.34 18.61 4.54
CA SER A 89 -15.32 17.90 5.38
C SER A 89 -14.80 17.62 6.80
N ASP A 90 -13.55 17.18 6.94
CA ASP A 90 -12.93 16.95 8.25
C ASP A 90 -12.71 18.27 8.99
N ARG A 91 -12.26 19.31 8.29
CA ARG A 91 -12.12 20.67 8.83
C ARG A 91 -13.41 21.22 9.44
N ASP A 92 -14.51 20.98 8.76
CA ASP A 92 -15.79 21.56 9.11
C ASP A 92 -16.51 20.74 10.20
N ASN A 93 -16.27 19.43 10.26
CA ASN A 93 -17.10 18.53 11.07
C ASN A 93 -16.36 17.71 12.12
N MET A 94 -15.02 17.57 12.02
CA MET A 94 -14.27 16.76 12.99
C MET A 94 -14.34 17.36 14.39
N ASP A 95 -14.42 16.49 15.40
CA ASP A 95 -14.27 16.88 16.80
C ASP A 95 -12.84 17.39 17.05
N LEU A 96 -12.71 18.65 17.50
CA LEU A 96 -11.43 19.28 17.76
C LEU A 96 -10.67 18.62 18.91
N ALA A 97 -11.38 17.95 19.83
CA ALA A 97 -10.75 17.16 20.88
C ALA A 97 -10.03 15.93 20.29
N LEU A 98 -10.63 15.27 19.30
CA LEU A 98 -9.99 14.16 18.58
C LEU A 98 -8.77 14.64 17.78
N LEU A 99 -8.89 15.77 17.08
CA LEU A 99 -7.76 16.33 16.32
C LEU A 99 -6.59 16.70 17.24
N LYS A 100 -6.90 17.32 18.39
CA LYS A 100 -5.90 17.65 19.42
C LYS A 100 -5.24 16.39 19.98
N GLU A 101 -6.02 15.37 20.33
CA GLU A 101 -5.49 14.11 20.84
C GLU A 101 -4.56 13.43 19.81
N ASN A 102 -4.96 13.42 18.54
CA ASN A 102 -4.13 12.88 17.46
C ASN A 102 -2.76 13.57 17.40
N VAL A 103 -2.73 14.91 17.37
CA VAL A 103 -1.48 15.68 17.34
C VAL A 103 -0.61 15.38 18.56
N THR A 104 -1.21 15.42 19.77
CA THR A 104 -0.48 15.14 21.01
C THR A 104 0.13 13.74 21.01
N TYR A 105 -0.59 12.70 20.56
CA TYR A 105 -0.06 11.34 20.53
C TYR A 105 0.93 11.09 19.38
N ALA A 106 0.76 11.71 18.22
CA ALA A 106 1.74 11.67 17.14
C ALA A 106 3.07 12.30 17.59
N HIS A 107 3.01 13.48 18.21
CA HIS A 107 4.16 14.15 18.80
C HIS A 107 4.80 13.32 19.93
N LYS A 108 3.99 12.71 20.79
CA LYS A 108 4.47 11.82 21.85
C LYS A 108 5.23 10.63 21.28
N ALA A 109 4.70 9.93 20.27
CA ALA A 109 5.40 8.83 19.62
C ALA A 109 6.72 9.30 18.99
N ARG A 110 6.68 10.41 18.25
CA ARG A 110 7.85 11.04 17.63
C ARG A 110 8.96 11.38 18.62
N THR A 111 8.61 11.86 19.81
CA THR A 111 9.58 12.26 20.85
C THR A 111 9.98 11.13 21.79
N THR A 112 9.20 10.05 21.87
CA THR A 112 9.49 8.89 22.71
C THR A 112 10.49 7.96 22.04
N PHE A 113 10.22 7.54 20.80
CA PHE A 113 10.96 6.47 20.15
C PHE A 113 12.13 6.99 19.32
N SER A 114 13.30 6.33 19.42
CA SER A 114 14.53 6.75 18.71
C SER A 114 14.36 6.72 17.19
N TRP A 115 13.71 5.69 16.66
CA TRP A 115 13.45 5.56 15.23
C TRP A 115 12.50 6.64 14.71
N ALA A 116 11.48 6.99 15.48
CA ALA A 116 10.49 8.00 15.10
C ALA A 116 11.11 9.41 15.01
N LYS A 117 12.13 9.70 15.84
CA LYS A 117 12.92 10.96 15.74
C LYS A 117 13.74 11.05 14.46
N ALA A 118 14.17 9.91 13.91
CA ALA A 118 14.99 9.84 12.70
C ALA A 118 14.16 9.95 11.41
N VAL A 119 12.83 9.86 11.50
CA VAL A 119 11.93 10.01 10.35
C VAL A 119 12.04 11.44 9.80
N PRO A 120 12.29 11.62 8.48
CA PRO A 120 12.26 12.93 7.85
C PRO A 120 10.93 13.65 8.07
N GLU A 121 10.97 14.97 8.24
CA GLU A 121 9.77 15.78 8.57
C GLU A 121 8.62 15.53 7.59
N ASP A 122 8.91 15.50 6.29
CA ASP A 122 7.90 15.36 5.25
C ASP A 122 7.27 13.95 5.23
N VAL A 123 8.04 12.91 5.56
CA VAL A 123 7.55 11.53 5.75
C VAL A 123 6.72 11.44 7.03
N TYR A 124 7.17 12.05 8.13
CA TYR A 124 6.39 12.08 9.37
C TYR A 124 5.02 12.74 9.17
N GLN A 125 5.00 13.91 8.53
CA GLN A 125 3.78 14.69 8.31
C GLN A 125 2.77 13.95 7.40
N ARG A 126 3.24 13.23 6.39
CA ARG A 126 2.38 12.51 5.44
C ARG A 126 1.98 11.10 5.86
N ASP A 127 2.83 10.43 6.64
CA ASP A 127 2.74 8.97 6.81
C ASP A 127 2.74 8.52 8.28
N VAL A 128 2.91 9.44 9.24
CA VAL A 128 2.75 9.17 10.70
C VAL A 128 1.64 10.02 11.30
N LEU A 129 1.69 11.34 11.08
CA LEU A 129 0.79 12.33 11.68
C LEU A 129 -0.71 12.21 11.32
N PRO A 130 -1.11 11.77 10.10
CA PRO A 130 -2.52 11.76 9.72
C PRO A 130 -3.43 10.97 10.66
N PHE A 131 -4.62 11.51 10.93
CA PHE A 131 -5.62 10.92 11.84
C PHE A 131 -6.54 9.91 11.16
N HIS A 132 -6.34 9.64 9.87
CA HIS A 132 -7.08 8.66 9.09
C HIS A 132 -6.19 8.07 8.00
N VAL A 133 -6.62 6.95 7.46
CA VAL A 133 -6.02 6.20 6.36
C VAL A 133 -6.81 6.44 5.09
N VAL A 134 -8.12 6.19 5.11
CA VAL A 134 -9.07 6.39 4.01
C VAL A 134 -10.37 7.02 4.57
N ASP A 135 -11.54 6.49 4.21
CA ASP A 135 -12.86 6.99 4.58
C ASP A 135 -13.48 6.35 5.82
N GLU A 136 -12.68 5.69 6.66
CA GLU A 136 -13.15 5.16 7.94
C GLU A 136 -13.64 6.26 8.90
N VAL A 137 -14.43 5.89 9.90
CA VAL A 137 -14.94 6.88 10.88
C VAL A 137 -13.78 7.51 11.65
N ARG A 138 -13.85 8.84 11.86
CA ARG A 138 -12.83 9.57 12.64
C ARG A 138 -13.07 9.30 14.11
N ASP A 139 -12.13 8.64 14.77
CA ASP A 139 -12.24 8.27 16.18
C ASP A 139 -10.89 8.33 16.92
N SER A 140 -10.91 8.00 18.21
CA SER A 140 -9.78 8.09 19.15
C SER A 140 -8.82 6.88 19.04
N TRP A 141 -8.59 6.35 17.83
CA TRP A 141 -7.74 5.18 17.64
C TRP A 141 -6.30 5.40 18.08
N ARG A 142 -5.71 6.58 17.87
CA ARG A 142 -4.26 6.79 18.06
C ARG A 142 -3.84 6.58 19.50
N LYS A 143 -4.59 7.16 20.43
CA LYS A 143 -4.31 7.00 21.86
C LYS A 143 -4.44 5.53 22.27
N GLU A 144 -5.52 4.88 21.88
CA GLU A 144 -5.79 3.48 22.23
C GLU A 144 -4.71 2.55 21.68
N LEU A 145 -4.35 2.67 20.40
CA LEU A 145 -3.28 1.89 19.80
C LEU A 145 -1.90 2.24 20.39
N TYR A 146 -1.63 3.50 20.73
CA TYR A 146 -0.38 3.88 21.40
C TYR A 146 -0.27 3.14 22.75
N GLU A 147 -1.33 3.13 23.55
CA GLU A 147 -1.35 2.46 24.86
C GLU A 147 -1.17 0.94 24.74
N LEU A 148 -1.68 0.33 23.66
CA LEU A 148 -1.52 -1.09 23.36
C LEU A 148 -0.10 -1.46 22.86
N PHE A 149 0.46 -0.67 21.94
CA PHE A 149 1.69 -1.03 21.23
C PHE A 149 2.96 -0.44 21.83
N ALA A 150 2.91 0.74 22.47
CA ALA A 150 4.10 1.35 23.08
C ALA A 150 4.83 0.41 24.07
N PRO A 151 4.16 -0.37 24.94
CA PRO A 151 4.83 -1.33 25.81
C PRO A 151 5.53 -2.47 25.07
N LEU A 152 5.08 -2.82 23.87
CA LEU A 152 5.58 -3.95 23.07
C LEU A 152 6.83 -3.56 22.28
N VAL A 153 6.95 -2.29 21.92
CA VAL A 153 8.11 -1.75 21.17
C VAL A 153 9.13 -1.05 22.05
N LYS A 154 8.88 -0.93 23.37
CA LYS A 154 9.71 -0.13 24.29
C LYS A 154 11.19 -0.53 24.32
N ASP A 155 11.48 -1.82 24.09
CA ASP A 155 12.82 -2.39 24.13
C ASP A 155 13.43 -2.53 22.72
N CYS A 156 12.69 -2.16 21.67
CA CYS A 156 13.21 -2.12 20.31
C CYS A 156 14.25 -1.00 20.19
N THR A 157 15.32 -1.29 19.47
CA THR A 157 16.43 -0.34 19.22
C THR A 157 16.42 0.17 17.79
N THR A 158 15.76 -0.56 16.87
CA THR A 158 15.63 -0.21 15.45
C THR A 158 14.17 -0.13 15.03
N MET A 159 13.90 0.58 13.91
CA MET A 159 12.56 0.63 13.33
C MET A 159 12.10 -0.75 12.85
N TYR A 160 13.01 -1.57 12.32
CA TYR A 160 12.72 -2.93 11.88
C TYR A 160 12.25 -3.82 13.04
N GLU A 161 12.95 -3.77 14.19
CA GLU A 161 12.50 -4.49 15.39
C GLU A 161 11.12 -4.04 15.85
N ALA A 162 10.83 -2.74 15.80
CA ALA A 162 9.53 -2.19 16.14
C ALA A 162 8.42 -2.64 15.17
N ILE A 163 8.71 -2.68 13.86
CA ILE A 163 7.81 -3.24 12.84
C ILE A 163 7.48 -4.70 13.18
N CYS A 164 8.50 -5.55 13.33
CA CYS A 164 8.32 -6.97 13.67
C CYS A 164 7.53 -7.15 14.97
N ALA A 165 7.79 -6.32 16.00
CA ALA A 165 7.08 -6.38 17.26
C ALA A 165 5.58 -6.01 17.11
N VAL A 166 5.25 -5.02 16.26
CA VAL A 166 3.84 -4.69 15.97
C VAL A 166 3.16 -5.86 15.26
N ASN A 167 3.67 -6.37 14.13
CA ASN A 167 2.97 -7.43 13.40
C ASN A 167 2.86 -8.74 14.21
N ALA A 168 3.92 -9.12 14.94
CA ALA A 168 3.91 -10.36 15.72
C ALA A 168 2.85 -10.35 16.84
N ASN A 169 2.40 -9.16 17.26
CA ASN A 169 1.47 -9.00 18.37
C ASN A 169 0.10 -8.49 17.96
N ILE A 170 -0.07 -7.92 16.76
CA ILE A 170 -1.32 -7.25 16.38
C ILE A 170 -2.56 -8.16 16.52
N PRO A 171 -2.61 -9.42 16.03
CA PRO A 171 -3.81 -10.24 16.16
C PRO A 171 -4.18 -10.51 17.62
N ARG A 172 -3.17 -10.79 18.46
CA ARG A 172 -3.34 -11.10 19.89
C ARG A 172 -3.79 -9.88 20.69
N VAL A 173 -3.26 -8.70 20.36
CA VAL A 173 -3.46 -7.47 21.14
C VAL A 173 -4.76 -6.78 20.76
N THR A 174 -5.15 -6.83 19.48
CA THR A 174 -6.40 -6.23 19.01
C THR A 174 -7.57 -7.21 19.04
N GLY A 175 -7.31 -8.52 19.02
CA GLY A 175 -8.34 -9.56 18.98
C GLY A 175 -9.15 -9.56 17.69
N VAL A 176 -8.54 -9.17 16.57
CA VAL A 176 -9.22 -9.02 15.27
C VAL A 176 -8.74 -10.08 14.32
N ASP A 177 -9.68 -10.84 13.75
CA ASP A 177 -9.40 -11.84 12.73
C ASP A 177 -9.98 -11.47 11.36
N TYR A 178 -9.39 -12.01 10.29
CA TYR A 178 -9.94 -11.85 8.95
C TYR A 178 -11.33 -12.47 8.84
N ASN A 179 -12.32 -11.67 8.44
CA ASN A 179 -13.66 -12.14 8.15
C ASN A 179 -14.39 -11.20 7.19
N THR A 180 -15.03 -11.74 6.16
CA THR A 180 -15.86 -10.98 5.22
C THR A 180 -17.29 -10.75 5.71
N LYS A 181 -17.70 -11.27 6.88
CA LYS A 181 -19.02 -11.03 7.52
C LYS A 181 -19.05 -9.81 8.45
N ARG A 182 -18.09 -8.90 8.28
CA ARG A 182 -17.98 -7.60 8.96
C ARG A 182 -19.13 -6.65 8.64
N GLU A 183 -19.39 -5.68 9.52
CA GLU A 183 -20.47 -4.68 9.35
C GLU A 183 -20.28 -3.76 8.12
N LYS A 184 -19.02 -3.43 7.77
CA LYS A 184 -18.65 -2.61 6.59
C LYS A 184 -17.18 -2.84 6.21
N THR A 185 -16.77 -2.43 5.01
CA THR A 185 -15.41 -2.69 4.50
C THR A 185 -14.33 -1.76 5.10
N ASN A 186 -14.65 -0.48 5.31
CA ASN A 186 -13.77 0.58 5.81
C ASN A 186 -13.92 0.81 7.32
N GLN A 187 -13.79 -0.25 8.11
CA GLN A 187 -13.84 -0.16 9.57
C GLN A 187 -12.63 0.64 10.11
N SER A 188 -12.89 1.53 11.05
CA SER A 188 -11.81 2.13 11.85
C SER A 188 -11.13 1.06 12.72
N PRO A 189 -9.96 1.35 13.32
CA PRO A 189 -9.34 0.45 14.29
C PRO A 189 -10.30 0.07 15.42
N ARG A 190 -11.04 1.04 15.97
CA ARG A 190 -11.99 0.80 17.07
C ARG A 190 -13.17 -0.05 16.63
N GLU A 191 -13.70 0.16 15.42
CA GLU A 191 -14.77 -0.68 14.88
C GLU A 191 -14.31 -2.12 14.66
N SER A 192 -13.09 -2.30 14.16
CA SER A 192 -12.49 -3.63 13.96
C SER A 192 -12.28 -4.35 15.29
N MET A 193 -11.68 -3.68 16.28
CA MET A 193 -11.48 -4.20 17.64
C MET A 193 -12.80 -4.51 18.35
N ARG A 194 -13.82 -3.66 18.20
CA ARG A 194 -15.15 -3.90 18.77
C ARG A 194 -15.81 -5.15 18.19
N GLN A 195 -15.68 -5.38 16.88
CA GLN A 195 -16.28 -6.54 16.21
C GLN A 195 -15.43 -7.81 16.37
N GLY A 196 -14.13 -7.68 16.64
CA GLY A 196 -13.17 -8.78 16.61
C GLY A 196 -12.95 -9.34 15.20
N MET A 197 -13.36 -8.60 14.16
CA MET A 197 -13.21 -9.05 12.78
C MET A 197 -13.17 -7.90 11.76
N ALA A 198 -12.43 -8.12 10.67
CA ALA A 198 -12.34 -7.19 9.54
C ALA A 198 -11.94 -7.91 8.23
N SER A 199 -12.21 -7.33 7.07
CA SER A 199 -11.63 -7.78 5.78
C SER A 199 -10.24 -7.18 5.54
N CYS A 200 -9.60 -7.49 4.39
CA CYS A 200 -8.28 -6.98 4.03
C CYS A 200 -8.16 -5.46 4.17
N THR A 201 -9.19 -4.70 3.78
CA THR A 201 -9.28 -3.25 3.95
C THR A 201 -9.20 -2.85 5.43
N GLY A 202 -10.11 -3.33 6.28
CA GLY A 202 -10.12 -2.98 7.72
C GLY A 202 -8.86 -3.44 8.47
N LEU A 203 -8.32 -4.61 8.12
CA LEU A 203 -7.04 -5.08 8.68
C LEU A 203 -5.86 -4.19 8.26
N SER A 204 -5.86 -3.68 7.03
CA SER A 204 -4.82 -2.77 6.54
C SER A 204 -4.92 -1.39 7.20
N ILE A 205 -6.13 -0.88 7.41
CA ILE A 205 -6.36 0.36 8.18
C ILE A 205 -5.82 0.19 9.61
N LEU A 206 -6.24 -0.89 10.29
CA LEU A 206 -5.80 -1.21 11.65
C LEU A 206 -4.27 -1.34 11.75
N LEU A 207 -3.62 -2.00 10.78
CA LEU A 207 -2.16 -2.16 10.79
C LEU A 207 -1.43 -0.83 10.53
N VAL A 208 -1.87 -0.03 9.55
CA VAL A 208 -1.31 1.31 9.29
C VAL A 208 -1.40 2.16 10.56
N ASP A 209 -2.56 2.19 11.21
CA ASP A 209 -2.77 2.98 12.40
C ASP A 209 -1.97 2.46 13.61
N ALA A 210 -1.79 1.15 13.74
CA ALA A 210 -0.92 0.55 14.77
C ALA A 210 0.54 0.99 14.61
N TYR A 211 1.06 1.01 13.38
CA TYR A 211 2.41 1.53 13.09
C TYR A 211 2.53 3.01 13.39
N ARG A 212 1.57 3.82 12.91
CA ARG A 212 1.55 5.27 13.12
C ARG A 212 1.45 5.63 14.60
N ALA A 213 0.74 4.84 15.39
CA ALA A 213 0.64 5.01 16.84
C ALA A 213 2.00 4.89 17.55
N VAL A 214 2.96 4.13 17.00
CA VAL A 214 4.33 4.02 17.53
C VAL A 214 5.39 4.72 16.68
N GLY A 215 4.96 5.66 15.83
CA GLY A 215 5.85 6.53 15.07
C GLY A 215 6.57 5.85 13.89
N ILE A 216 6.06 4.71 13.43
CA ILE A 216 6.52 4.06 12.19
C ILE A 216 5.71 4.66 11.03
N PRO A 217 6.36 5.25 9.99
CA PRO A 217 5.62 5.77 8.85
C PRO A 217 5.02 4.62 8.05
N ALA A 218 3.72 4.69 7.82
CA ALA A 218 2.96 3.64 7.14
C ALA A 218 1.87 4.22 6.26
N ARG A 219 1.58 3.51 5.17
CA ARG A 219 0.51 3.86 4.23
C ARG A 219 -0.25 2.65 3.73
N PHE A 220 -1.51 2.90 3.37
CA PHE A 220 -2.41 1.91 2.81
C PHE A 220 -2.15 1.75 1.32
N VAL A 221 -2.17 0.52 0.85
CA VAL A 221 -1.97 0.19 -0.56
C VAL A 221 -3.06 -0.76 -1.00
N GLY A 222 -3.48 -0.66 -2.27
CA GLY A 222 -4.41 -1.62 -2.83
C GLY A 222 -4.50 -1.57 -4.34
N THR A 223 -5.13 -2.63 -4.87
CA THR A 223 -5.62 -2.68 -6.24
C THR A 223 -7.15 -2.74 -6.23
N ALA A 224 -7.79 -2.07 -7.17
CA ALA A 224 -9.24 -2.14 -7.33
C ALA A 224 -9.69 -3.53 -7.79
N SER A 225 -8.88 -4.19 -8.62
CA SER A 225 -9.07 -5.56 -9.05
C SER A 225 -7.73 -6.18 -9.43
N TRP A 226 -7.54 -7.47 -9.19
CA TRP A 226 -6.42 -8.19 -9.79
C TRP A 226 -6.56 -8.27 -11.31
N HIS A 227 -5.45 -8.54 -12.00
CA HIS A 227 -5.41 -8.63 -13.48
C HIS A 227 -6.37 -9.68 -14.07
N ASP A 228 -6.88 -10.61 -13.26
CA ASP A 228 -7.80 -11.69 -13.61
C ASP A 228 -9.25 -11.42 -13.17
N ASN A 229 -9.56 -10.20 -12.70
CA ASN A 229 -10.87 -9.75 -12.27
C ASN A 229 -11.44 -10.45 -11.02
N ARG A 230 -10.61 -11.11 -10.21
CA ARG A 230 -11.09 -11.83 -9.01
C ARG A 230 -11.41 -10.92 -7.80
N GLY A 231 -11.40 -9.60 -7.99
CA GLY A 231 -11.71 -8.62 -6.95
C GLY A 231 -10.48 -7.92 -6.41
N ASN A 232 -10.72 -7.07 -5.41
CA ASN A 232 -9.73 -6.16 -4.86
C ASN A 232 -8.82 -6.83 -3.82
N HIS A 233 -7.73 -6.14 -3.49
CA HIS A 233 -6.95 -6.45 -2.31
C HIS A 233 -6.34 -5.18 -1.72
N SER A 234 -6.09 -5.20 -0.42
CA SER A 234 -5.52 -4.09 0.33
C SER A 234 -4.52 -4.61 1.34
N TRP A 235 -3.42 -3.87 1.50
CA TRP A 235 -2.31 -4.22 2.38
C TRP A 235 -1.58 -2.94 2.83
N THR A 236 -0.38 -3.10 3.40
CA THR A 236 0.35 -2.00 4.06
C THR A 236 1.77 -1.86 3.54
N GLU A 237 2.24 -0.62 3.46
CA GLU A 237 3.65 -0.30 3.32
C GLU A 237 4.16 0.45 4.54
N VAL A 238 5.43 0.21 4.87
CA VAL A 238 6.17 0.89 5.93
C VAL A 238 7.44 1.53 5.36
N TRP A 239 7.78 2.71 5.84
CA TRP A 239 9.02 3.38 5.45
C TRP A 239 10.17 2.85 6.30
N LEU A 240 11.20 2.31 5.66
CA LEU A 240 12.39 1.80 6.32
C LEU A 240 13.63 2.18 5.51
N ASP A 241 14.60 2.81 6.17
CA ASP A 241 15.91 3.16 5.61
C ASP A 241 15.86 3.92 4.26
N GLY A 242 14.85 4.77 4.07
CA GLY A 242 14.71 5.58 2.86
C GLY A 242 13.84 4.95 1.77
N GLU A 243 13.26 3.77 2.02
CA GLU A 243 12.49 3.02 1.04
C GLU A 243 11.15 2.56 1.61
N TRP A 244 10.15 2.43 0.72
CA TRP A 244 8.86 1.82 1.07
C TRP A 244 8.94 0.30 0.93
N ARG A 245 8.74 -0.39 2.05
CA ARG A 245 8.73 -1.84 2.19
C ARG A 245 7.31 -2.34 2.39
N VAL A 246 6.97 -3.47 1.78
CA VAL A 246 5.61 -4.01 1.81
C VAL A 246 5.43 -5.09 2.90
N THR A 247 4.26 -5.10 3.55
CA THR A 247 3.88 -6.03 4.62
C THR A 247 2.35 -6.19 4.70
N GLU A 248 1.87 -7.08 5.56
CA GLU A 248 0.45 -7.30 5.80
C GLU A 248 0.16 -7.62 7.28
N TYR A 249 -1.14 -7.69 7.61
CA TYR A 249 -1.62 -7.94 8.97
C TYR A 249 -1.09 -9.25 9.55
N TYR A 250 -1.13 -10.32 8.76
CA TYR A 250 -0.50 -11.59 9.09
C TYR A 250 0.94 -11.56 8.58
N PHE A 251 1.87 -11.21 9.47
CA PHE A 251 3.26 -10.93 9.09
C PHE A 251 3.85 -12.06 8.21
N PRO A 252 4.34 -11.75 7.00
CA PRO A 252 5.24 -12.65 6.32
C PRO A 252 6.52 -12.80 7.15
N SER A 253 7.27 -13.88 6.99
CA SER A 253 8.55 -14.05 7.69
C SER A 253 9.57 -12.92 7.42
N GLN A 254 9.35 -12.14 6.35
CA GLN A 254 10.17 -10.99 5.96
C GLN A 254 9.34 -9.93 5.21
N LEU A 255 9.70 -8.65 5.39
CA LEU A 255 9.20 -7.55 4.55
C LEU A 255 9.48 -7.83 3.07
N ASP A 256 8.60 -7.33 2.19
CA ASP A 256 8.65 -7.53 0.75
C ASP A 256 8.29 -8.92 0.25
N HIS A 257 8.08 -9.92 1.12
CA HIS A 257 7.78 -11.30 0.73
C HIS A 257 6.30 -11.64 0.95
N LEU A 258 5.41 -11.12 0.10
CA LEU A 258 3.97 -11.38 0.18
C LEU A 258 3.51 -12.49 -0.76
N TRP A 259 2.48 -13.24 -0.33
CA TRP A 259 1.94 -14.37 -1.08
C TRP A 259 1.35 -13.99 -2.45
N PHE A 260 0.92 -12.73 -2.60
CA PHE A 260 0.33 -12.22 -3.84
C PHE A 260 1.34 -11.54 -4.78
N MET A 261 2.65 -11.57 -4.49
CA MET A 261 3.66 -10.87 -5.30
C MET A 261 3.64 -11.29 -6.78
N ALA A 262 3.35 -12.57 -7.06
CA ALA A 262 3.18 -13.08 -8.42
C ALA A 262 2.06 -12.37 -9.20
N ASP A 263 0.94 -12.05 -8.54
CA ASP A 263 -0.18 -11.36 -9.16
C ASP A 263 0.00 -9.84 -9.16
N ALA A 264 0.65 -9.27 -8.15
CA ALA A 264 1.08 -7.88 -8.15
C ALA A 264 2.04 -7.56 -9.32
N SER A 265 2.90 -8.51 -9.69
CA SER A 265 3.82 -8.36 -10.84
C SER A 265 3.13 -8.21 -12.20
N LYS A 266 1.85 -8.59 -12.29
CA LYS A 266 1.04 -8.55 -13.52
C LYS A 266 0.10 -7.34 -13.54
N ALA A 267 0.18 -6.46 -12.54
CA ALA A 267 -0.54 -5.20 -12.53
C ALA A 267 -0.15 -4.34 -13.74
N THR A 268 -1.05 -3.45 -14.17
CA THR A 268 -0.85 -2.64 -15.38
C THR A 268 -0.90 -1.16 -15.04
N VAL A 269 0.22 -0.46 -15.24
CA VAL A 269 0.42 0.94 -14.82
C VAL A 269 -0.66 1.87 -15.37
N ASP A 270 -1.06 1.68 -16.63
CA ASP A 270 -1.96 2.57 -17.37
C ASP A 270 -3.44 2.19 -17.25
N ASN A 271 -3.78 1.18 -16.44
CA ASN A 271 -5.18 0.77 -16.23
C ASN A 271 -5.49 0.77 -14.73
N ARG A 272 -6.21 1.81 -14.28
CA ARG A 272 -6.53 2.03 -12.86
C ARG A 272 -7.24 0.85 -12.20
N THR A 273 -8.02 0.08 -12.95
CA THR A 273 -8.70 -1.12 -12.44
C THR A 273 -7.70 -2.18 -11.99
N TYR A 274 -6.56 -2.31 -12.66
CA TYR A 274 -5.54 -3.32 -12.38
C TYR A 274 -4.19 -2.72 -11.93
N ALA A 275 -4.17 -1.43 -11.61
CA ALA A 275 -3.01 -0.73 -11.09
C ALA A 275 -3.03 -0.76 -9.56
N ILE A 276 -1.85 -0.59 -8.98
CA ILE A 276 -1.64 -0.56 -7.54
C ILE A 276 -1.38 0.88 -7.12
N TYR A 277 -2.17 1.34 -6.14
CA TYR A 277 -2.08 2.68 -5.59
C TYR A 277 -1.74 2.63 -4.11
N ALA A 278 -0.89 3.56 -3.68
CA ALA A 278 -0.69 3.87 -2.26
C ALA A 278 -1.46 5.15 -1.91
N VAL A 279 -2.20 5.15 -0.81
CA VAL A 279 -2.94 6.33 -0.34
C VAL A 279 -1.96 7.40 0.11
N ARG A 280 -2.30 8.66 -0.20
CA ARG A 280 -1.54 9.85 0.16
C ARG A 280 -2.43 10.82 0.91
N PHE A 281 -1.97 11.24 2.09
CA PHE A 281 -2.60 12.31 2.85
C PHE A 281 -2.26 13.68 2.23
N GLY A 282 -3.26 14.57 2.20
CA GLY A 282 -3.13 15.89 1.60
C GLY A 282 -3.19 15.89 0.07
N ALA A 283 -2.68 16.96 -0.54
CA ALA A 283 -2.73 17.14 -1.98
C ALA A 283 -1.94 16.05 -2.73
N ALA A 284 -2.56 15.54 -3.79
CA ALA A 284 -1.99 14.57 -4.72
C ALA A 284 -2.54 14.83 -6.13
N ASP A 285 -1.73 14.52 -7.14
CA ASP A 285 -2.13 14.63 -8.55
C ASP A 285 -3.03 13.46 -9.00
N ASP A 286 -3.09 12.40 -8.20
CA ASP A 286 -3.91 11.22 -8.44
C ASP A 286 -4.75 10.84 -7.20
N TRP A 287 -5.67 9.90 -7.36
CA TRP A 287 -6.65 9.51 -6.36
C TRP A 287 -6.77 7.99 -6.17
N PHE A 288 -7.15 7.56 -4.97
CA PHE A 288 -7.24 6.14 -4.60
C PHE A 288 -8.61 5.53 -4.98
N PRO A 289 -8.66 4.39 -5.69
CA PRO A 289 -9.91 3.74 -6.08
C PRO A 289 -10.57 2.99 -4.92
N MET A 290 -11.41 3.71 -4.16
CA MET A 290 -12.19 3.13 -3.05
C MET A 290 -13.37 2.29 -3.57
N VAL A 291 -13.10 1.03 -3.95
CA VAL A 291 -14.10 0.12 -4.54
C VAL A 291 -15.28 -0.22 -3.64
N TRP A 292 -15.21 0.09 -2.34
CA TRP A 292 -16.28 -0.08 -1.37
C TRP A 292 -17.18 1.16 -1.21
N ALA A 293 -16.86 2.26 -1.90
CA ALA A 293 -17.57 3.52 -1.75
C ALA A 293 -19.05 3.41 -2.19
N ASP A 294 -19.94 3.98 -1.39
CA ASP A 294 -21.41 3.95 -1.57
C ASP A 294 -22.00 2.52 -1.59
N GLY A 295 -21.38 1.60 -0.84
CA GLY A 295 -21.74 0.18 -0.79
C GLY A 295 -20.98 -0.65 -1.83
N ASP A 296 -20.74 -1.93 -1.54
CA ASP A 296 -20.10 -2.88 -2.47
C ASP A 296 -21.03 -3.09 -3.69
N VAL A 297 -20.93 -2.22 -4.70
CA VAL A 297 -21.71 -2.35 -5.94
C VAL A 297 -20.84 -3.06 -6.96
N GLU A 298 -20.96 -4.38 -6.97
CA GLU A 298 -20.32 -5.26 -7.94
C GLU A 298 -20.59 -4.77 -9.37
N GLY A 299 -19.53 -4.62 -10.18
CA GLY A 299 -19.63 -4.18 -11.58
C GLY A 299 -19.61 -2.66 -11.81
N ARG A 300 -19.45 -1.83 -10.77
CA ARG A 300 -19.23 -0.39 -10.95
C ARG A 300 -17.87 -0.13 -11.63
N SER A 301 -17.84 0.80 -12.58
CA SER A 301 -16.57 1.21 -13.20
C SER A 301 -15.73 1.98 -12.20
N VAL A 302 -14.40 1.76 -12.21
CA VAL A 302 -13.47 2.51 -11.37
C VAL A 302 -13.57 4.02 -11.65
N ASP A 303 -13.83 4.44 -12.88
CA ASP A 303 -13.92 5.87 -13.24
C ASP A 303 -15.07 6.63 -12.57
N GLU A 304 -16.07 5.90 -12.05
CA GLU A 304 -17.26 6.41 -11.37
C GLU A 304 -17.06 6.54 -9.85
N LEU A 305 -15.93 6.06 -9.32
CA LEU A 305 -15.65 6.09 -7.88
C LEU A 305 -15.32 7.51 -7.39
N PRO A 306 -15.60 7.82 -6.10
CA PRO A 306 -15.26 9.11 -5.52
C PRO A 306 -13.75 9.37 -5.54
N ARG A 307 -13.37 10.60 -5.87
CA ARG A 307 -11.96 11.03 -6.03
C ARG A 307 -11.46 11.83 -4.83
N ASN A 308 -11.88 11.41 -3.63
CA ASN A 308 -11.73 12.21 -2.41
C ASN A 308 -10.40 12.00 -1.70
N TYR A 309 -9.65 10.93 -2.02
CA TYR A 309 -8.39 10.59 -1.36
C TYR A 309 -7.27 10.57 -2.36
N GLY A 310 -6.18 11.28 -2.03
CA GLY A 310 -4.98 11.31 -2.84
C GLY A 310 -4.31 9.94 -2.94
N ALA A 311 -3.60 9.72 -4.04
CA ALA A 311 -2.82 8.50 -4.21
C ALA A 311 -1.53 8.71 -5.00
N GLU A 312 -0.63 7.75 -4.87
CA GLU A 312 0.54 7.55 -5.70
C GLU A 312 0.39 6.22 -6.45
N ASN A 313 0.57 6.24 -7.78
CA ASN A 313 0.62 5.00 -8.57
C ASN A 313 1.96 4.30 -8.30
N VAL A 314 1.92 3.21 -7.54
CA VAL A 314 3.11 2.46 -7.14
C VAL A 314 3.28 1.16 -7.93
N THR A 315 2.47 0.97 -8.98
CA THR A 315 2.44 -0.26 -9.79
C THR A 315 3.83 -0.69 -10.26
N GLN A 316 4.62 0.24 -10.80
CA GLN A 316 5.96 -0.09 -11.31
C GLN A 316 6.86 -0.67 -10.21
N ARG A 317 6.79 -0.15 -8.98
CA ARG A 317 7.59 -0.66 -7.86
C ARG A 317 7.24 -2.12 -7.52
N TYR A 318 5.98 -2.54 -7.65
CA TYR A 318 5.60 -3.95 -7.45
C TYR A 318 6.10 -4.86 -8.57
N ILE A 319 6.06 -4.37 -9.82
CA ILE A 319 6.62 -5.08 -10.97
C ILE A 319 8.13 -5.27 -10.78
N ASP A 320 8.85 -4.20 -10.44
CA ASP A 320 10.30 -4.21 -10.24
C ASP A 320 10.69 -5.08 -9.04
N LEU A 321 9.99 -4.95 -7.91
CA LEU A 321 10.26 -5.73 -6.70
C LEU A 321 10.09 -7.24 -6.96
N ALA A 322 9.03 -7.63 -7.64
CA ALA A 322 8.80 -9.03 -8.00
C ALA A 322 9.88 -9.54 -8.96
N TYR A 323 10.28 -8.74 -9.95
CA TYR A 323 11.34 -9.08 -10.89
C TYR A 323 12.70 -9.24 -10.20
N ASP A 324 13.04 -8.34 -9.27
CA ASP A 324 14.29 -8.37 -8.52
C ASP A 324 14.34 -9.57 -7.57
N GLN A 325 13.23 -9.91 -6.91
CA GLN A 325 13.13 -11.12 -6.09
C GLN A 325 13.31 -12.38 -6.94
N TYR A 326 12.57 -12.44 -8.05
CA TYR A 326 12.63 -13.55 -8.98
C TYR A 326 14.06 -13.81 -9.49
N THR A 327 14.72 -12.76 -9.96
CA THR A 327 16.09 -12.82 -10.48
C THR A 327 17.08 -13.25 -9.40
N ARG A 328 17.04 -12.63 -8.22
CA ARG A 328 17.93 -12.98 -7.10
C ARG A 328 17.80 -14.46 -6.70
N HIS A 329 16.58 -14.97 -6.62
CA HIS A 329 16.33 -16.34 -6.19
C HIS A 329 16.79 -17.38 -7.22
N LEU A 330 16.59 -17.09 -8.52
CA LEU A 330 17.08 -17.95 -9.60
C LEU A 330 18.60 -17.93 -9.73
N GLU A 331 19.23 -16.76 -9.66
CA GLU A 331 20.69 -16.63 -9.72
C GLU A 331 21.37 -17.33 -8.55
N ALA A 332 20.79 -17.23 -7.35
CA ALA A 332 21.27 -17.96 -6.18
C ALA A 332 20.97 -19.47 -6.25
N GLY A 333 20.15 -19.94 -7.20
CA GLY A 333 19.76 -21.34 -7.34
C GLY A 333 18.96 -21.89 -6.16
N THR A 334 18.36 -21.01 -5.35
CA THR A 334 17.70 -21.36 -4.07
C THR A 334 16.23 -21.75 -4.22
N HIS A 335 15.59 -21.36 -5.32
CA HIS A 335 14.17 -21.56 -5.57
C HIS A 335 13.91 -22.31 -6.88
N THR A 336 12.76 -22.96 -6.97
CA THR A 336 12.24 -23.56 -8.20
C THR A 336 10.72 -23.38 -8.27
N PHE A 337 10.12 -23.67 -9.43
CA PHE A 337 8.70 -23.42 -9.64
C PHE A 337 7.83 -24.57 -9.17
N LEU A 338 6.80 -24.24 -8.41
CA LEU A 338 5.59 -25.05 -8.29
C LEU A 338 4.53 -24.49 -9.25
N ARG A 339 4.04 -25.35 -10.14
CA ARG A 339 3.01 -25.02 -11.14
C ARG A 339 1.74 -25.82 -10.85
N ILE A 340 0.60 -25.17 -10.93
CA ILE A 340 -0.69 -25.74 -10.53
C ILE A 340 -1.68 -25.56 -11.67
N ALA A 341 -2.29 -26.68 -12.08
CA ALA A 341 -3.39 -26.74 -13.03
C ALA A 341 -4.68 -27.15 -12.32
N GLY A 342 -5.77 -26.43 -12.54
CA GLY A 342 -7.09 -26.77 -12.00
C GLY A 342 -7.97 -27.42 -13.07
N TYR A 343 -8.58 -28.55 -12.73
CA TYR A 343 -9.42 -29.35 -13.62
C TYR A 343 -10.79 -29.66 -12.99
N LYS A 344 -11.82 -29.74 -13.84
CA LYS A 344 -13.19 -30.04 -13.42
C LYS A 344 -13.27 -31.43 -12.79
N GLN A 345 -12.61 -32.41 -13.41
CA GLN A 345 -12.68 -33.81 -13.01
C GLN A 345 -11.32 -34.49 -13.11
N GLN A 346 -11.03 -35.41 -12.18
CA GLN A 346 -9.81 -36.23 -12.24
C GLN A 346 -9.80 -37.13 -13.48
N GLY A 347 -8.64 -37.21 -14.16
CA GLY A 347 -8.44 -38.01 -15.36
C GLY A 347 -8.93 -37.37 -16.67
N LYS A 348 -9.51 -36.17 -16.62
CA LYS A 348 -9.82 -35.35 -17.80
C LYS A 348 -8.95 -34.10 -17.76
N THR A 349 -7.80 -34.15 -18.41
CA THR A 349 -6.78 -33.08 -18.32
C THR A 349 -6.18 -32.67 -19.66
N GLU A 350 -6.71 -33.21 -20.76
CA GLU A 350 -6.12 -33.09 -22.10
C GLU A 350 -6.64 -31.87 -22.87
N HIS A 351 -7.83 -31.37 -22.53
CA HIS A 351 -8.48 -30.29 -23.26
C HIS A 351 -8.67 -29.05 -22.39
N SER A 352 -8.69 -27.87 -23.02
CA SER A 352 -8.90 -26.63 -22.28
C SER A 352 -10.28 -26.60 -21.62
N GLU A 353 -11.31 -27.17 -22.24
CA GLU A 353 -12.64 -27.34 -21.64
C GLU A 353 -12.66 -28.16 -20.34
N ASP A 354 -11.60 -28.94 -20.06
CA ASP A 354 -11.46 -29.66 -18.79
C ASP A 354 -10.97 -28.74 -17.67
N ARG A 355 -10.37 -27.59 -18.00
CA ARG A 355 -9.81 -26.63 -17.05
C ARG A 355 -10.91 -25.86 -16.32
N VAL A 356 -10.60 -25.48 -15.10
CA VAL A 356 -11.43 -24.58 -14.29
C VAL A 356 -10.56 -23.62 -13.51
N ALA A 357 -11.01 -22.38 -13.39
CA ALA A 357 -10.40 -21.40 -12.52
C ALA A 357 -10.77 -21.71 -11.07
N MET A 358 -9.77 -22.12 -10.28
CA MET A 358 -9.91 -22.48 -8.89
C MET A 358 -8.96 -21.64 -8.06
N GLY A 359 -9.48 -21.13 -6.93
CA GLY A 359 -8.63 -20.54 -5.90
C GLY A 359 -7.74 -21.62 -5.30
N VAL A 360 -6.43 -21.36 -5.27
CA VAL A 360 -5.45 -22.21 -4.63
C VAL A 360 -4.45 -21.36 -3.85
N ASP A 361 -4.22 -21.76 -2.61
CA ASP A 361 -3.23 -21.16 -1.73
C ASP A 361 -2.12 -22.18 -1.44
N VAL A 362 -0.87 -21.70 -1.38
CA VAL A 362 0.32 -22.50 -1.11
C VAL A 362 0.87 -22.13 0.26
N PHE A 363 0.95 -23.07 1.18
CA PHE A 363 1.41 -22.85 2.55
C PHE A 363 2.73 -23.57 2.85
N ARG A 364 3.56 -22.95 3.69
CA ARG A 364 4.68 -23.58 4.40
C ARG A 364 4.43 -23.45 5.90
N GLY A 365 3.91 -24.51 6.51
CA GLY A 365 3.42 -24.45 7.89
C GLY A 365 2.23 -23.50 8.00
N THR A 366 2.39 -22.39 8.73
CA THR A 366 1.35 -21.37 8.89
C THR A 366 1.50 -20.19 7.93
N GLU A 367 2.64 -20.07 7.24
CA GLU A 367 2.92 -18.97 6.32
C GLU A 367 2.36 -19.27 4.93
N GLN A 368 1.61 -18.33 4.37
CA GLN A 368 1.18 -18.41 2.99
C GLN A 368 2.31 -17.93 2.07
N MET A 369 2.76 -18.80 1.17
CA MET A 369 3.88 -18.55 0.27
C MET A 369 3.42 -18.12 -1.13
N GLY A 370 2.16 -18.38 -1.47
CA GLY A 370 1.57 -18.06 -2.76
C GLY A 370 0.05 -18.22 -2.71
N GLY A 371 -0.67 -17.53 -3.58
CA GLY A 371 -2.11 -17.72 -3.72
C GLY A 371 -2.67 -17.04 -4.96
N GLY A 372 -3.65 -17.68 -5.61
CA GLY A 372 -4.27 -17.12 -6.81
C GLY A 372 -5.25 -18.06 -7.50
N LEU A 373 -5.56 -17.77 -8.77
CA LEU A 373 -6.45 -18.59 -9.59
C LEU A 373 -5.67 -19.45 -10.59
N THR A 374 -6.03 -20.72 -10.71
CA THR A 374 -5.64 -21.54 -11.86
C THR A 374 -6.30 -21.03 -13.14
N ALA A 375 -5.70 -21.30 -14.30
CA ALA A 375 -6.30 -20.89 -15.57
C ALA A 375 -7.52 -21.75 -15.92
N GLY A 376 -8.61 -21.11 -16.38
CA GLY A 376 -9.86 -21.74 -16.80
C GLY A 376 -9.93 -22.09 -18.29
N GLU A 377 -11.13 -22.45 -18.77
CA GLU A 377 -11.34 -23.12 -20.06
C GLU A 377 -11.00 -22.33 -21.33
N HIS A 378 -10.92 -21.00 -21.22
CA HIS A 378 -10.61 -20.10 -22.34
C HIS A 378 -9.14 -19.66 -22.37
N ARG A 379 -8.29 -20.22 -21.51
CA ARG A 379 -6.86 -19.89 -21.42
C ARG A 379 -6.01 -20.99 -22.05
N ASP A 380 -4.80 -20.61 -22.48
CA ASP A 380 -3.84 -21.55 -23.06
C ASP A 380 -3.48 -22.67 -22.07
N MET A 381 -3.29 -23.91 -22.54
CA MET A 381 -2.99 -25.05 -21.66
C MET A 381 -1.65 -24.93 -20.93
N ASN A 382 -0.73 -24.11 -21.43
CA ASN A 382 0.54 -23.80 -20.76
C ASN A 382 0.41 -22.69 -19.72
N ASP A 383 -0.75 -22.04 -19.62
CA ASP A 383 -1.06 -21.07 -18.58
C ASP A 383 -1.34 -21.80 -17.26
N LEU A 384 -0.31 -21.87 -16.43
CA LEU A 384 -0.33 -22.53 -15.13
C LEU A 384 -0.13 -21.49 -14.05
N PHE A 385 -0.93 -21.58 -12.98
CA PHE A 385 -0.65 -20.79 -11.79
C PHE A 385 0.72 -21.23 -11.26
N SER A 386 1.66 -20.30 -11.20
CA SER A 386 3.07 -20.60 -10.97
C SER A 386 3.61 -19.75 -9.84
N VAL A 387 4.22 -20.40 -8.86
CA VAL A 387 4.84 -19.74 -7.71
C VAL A 387 6.30 -20.19 -7.62
N LEU A 388 7.21 -19.23 -7.47
CA LEU A 388 8.63 -19.51 -7.25
C LEU A 388 8.86 -19.69 -5.75
N LEU A 389 9.34 -20.87 -5.34
CA LEU A 389 9.39 -21.28 -3.94
C LEU A 389 10.75 -21.88 -3.56
N PRO A 390 11.18 -21.78 -2.29
CA PRO A 390 12.39 -22.43 -1.81
C PRO A 390 12.41 -23.93 -2.15
N LYS A 391 13.55 -24.39 -2.67
CA LYS A 391 13.79 -25.81 -2.98
C LYS A 391 13.88 -26.66 -1.72
N ASN A 392 13.83 -27.97 -1.93
CA ASN A 392 14.03 -28.99 -0.89
C ASN A 392 13.12 -28.77 0.33
N THR A 393 11.87 -28.37 0.06
CA THR A 393 10.88 -27.97 1.06
C THR A 393 9.52 -28.60 0.71
N GLU A 394 8.76 -28.98 1.73
CA GLU A 394 7.37 -29.42 1.58
C GLU A 394 6.40 -28.26 1.71
N TYR A 395 5.41 -28.23 0.83
CA TYR A 395 4.33 -27.25 0.81
C TYR A 395 2.97 -27.94 0.88
N GLU A 396 1.99 -27.27 1.47
CA GLU A 396 0.60 -27.69 1.48
C GLU A 396 -0.22 -26.78 0.56
N LEU A 397 -0.84 -27.35 -0.46
CA LEU A 397 -1.83 -26.68 -1.28
C LEU A 397 -3.19 -26.75 -0.59
N ARG A 398 -3.91 -25.64 -0.54
CA ARG A 398 -5.27 -25.52 -0.01
C ARG A 398 -6.17 -24.96 -1.09
N TYR A 399 -7.26 -25.66 -1.39
CA TYR A 399 -8.24 -25.25 -2.40
C TYR A 399 -9.63 -25.79 -2.05
N TYR A 400 -10.68 -25.17 -2.59
CA TYR A 400 -12.07 -25.55 -2.30
C TYR A 400 -12.71 -26.29 -3.47
N THR A 401 -13.51 -27.32 -3.17
CA THR A 401 -14.35 -28.03 -4.16
C THR A 401 -15.58 -27.21 -4.54
N VAL A 402 -16.36 -27.69 -5.52
CA VAL A 402 -17.64 -27.04 -5.90
C VAL A 402 -18.63 -26.92 -4.73
N ASP A 403 -18.58 -27.87 -3.79
CA ASP A 403 -19.43 -27.90 -2.59
C ASP A 403 -18.91 -27.00 -1.44
N GLY A 404 -17.79 -26.30 -1.66
CA GLY A 404 -17.14 -25.47 -0.65
C GLY A 404 -16.37 -26.28 0.41
N GLU A 405 -16.05 -27.54 0.14
CA GLU A 405 -15.21 -28.36 1.01
C GLU A 405 -13.73 -28.00 0.81
N LEU A 406 -13.01 -27.73 1.91
CA LEU A 406 -11.57 -27.51 1.87
C LEU A 406 -10.84 -28.83 1.57
N ARG A 407 -10.02 -28.84 0.52
CA ARG A 407 -9.09 -29.90 0.17
C ARG A 407 -7.66 -29.45 0.40
N THR A 408 -6.82 -30.38 0.84
CA THR A 408 -5.39 -30.17 1.01
C THR A 408 -4.58 -31.19 0.23
N MET A 409 -3.41 -30.77 -0.27
CA MET A 409 -2.46 -31.62 -0.98
C MET A 409 -1.03 -31.24 -0.61
N ASN A 410 -0.24 -32.20 -0.14
CA ASN A 410 1.18 -31.98 0.13
C ASN A 410 2.01 -32.16 -1.13
N VAL A 411 2.94 -31.24 -1.36
CA VAL A 411 3.86 -31.25 -2.51
C VAL A 411 5.28 -31.07 -2.01
N ALA A 412 6.13 -32.07 -2.25
CA ALA A 412 7.56 -31.97 -2.00
C ALA A 412 8.23 -31.32 -3.22
N LEU A 413 8.84 -30.15 -3.02
CA LEU A 413 9.54 -29.43 -4.07
C LEU A 413 11.04 -29.72 -3.98
N GLY A 414 11.61 -30.35 -5.01
CA GLY A 414 13.04 -30.68 -5.10
C GLY A 414 13.85 -29.59 -5.82
N GLU A 415 14.81 -30.01 -6.65
CA GLU A 415 15.63 -29.10 -7.46
C GLU A 415 14.91 -28.60 -8.72
N GLU A 416 14.15 -29.49 -9.37
CA GLU A 416 13.47 -29.23 -10.64
C GLU A 416 12.05 -28.70 -10.42
N PRO A 417 11.51 -27.90 -11.37
CA PRO A 417 10.12 -27.48 -11.34
C PRO A 417 9.15 -28.65 -11.27
N VAL A 418 8.08 -28.50 -10.50
CA VAL A 418 7.02 -29.51 -10.36
C VAL A 418 5.71 -28.93 -10.87
N THR A 419 4.96 -29.71 -11.65
CA THR A 419 3.58 -29.40 -12.01
C THR A 419 2.65 -30.37 -11.30
N VAL A 420 1.60 -29.85 -10.67
CA VAL A 420 0.56 -30.63 -10.01
C VAL A 420 -0.83 -30.25 -10.53
N GLU A 421 -1.75 -31.20 -10.44
CA GLU A 421 -3.13 -31.05 -10.85
C GLU A 421 -4.03 -31.05 -9.61
N ILE A 422 -4.91 -30.08 -9.50
CA ILE A 422 -5.98 -30.04 -8.50
C ILE A 422 -7.32 -30.20 -9.20
N TYR A 423 -8.30 -30.73 -8.47
CA TYR A 423 -9.60 -31.08 -9.04
C TYR A 423 -10.73 -30.46 -8.25
N GLN A 424 -11.68 -29.84 -8.96
CA GLN A 424 -12.87 -29.26 -8.36
C GLN A 424 -13.84 -30.33 -7.88
N GLN A 425 -14.02 -31.35 -8.75
CA GLN A 425 -14.98 -32.47 -8.75
C GLN A 425 -16.43 -32.09 -8.48
#